data_AF-A0A3T0V7J7-F1
#
_entry.id   AF-A0A3T0V7J7-F1
#
_cell.length_a   1.000
_cell.length_b   1.000
_cell.length_c   1.000
_cell.angle_alpha   90.00
_cell.angle_beta   90.00
_cell.angle_gamma   90.00
#
_symmetry.space_group_name_H-M   'P 1'
#
loop_
_entity.id
_entity.type
_entity.pdbx_description
1 polymer ?
#
loop_
_entity_poly.entity_id
_entity_poly.type
_entity_poly.pdbx_seq_one_letter_code
_entity_poly.pdbx_strand_id
1 'polypeptide(L)' 'IDYMITRNMEVLEEYDAVRYPNATKIFLNGSWIGVHQDPKSLVRDVQQLRRSNQIPSEVSLVRDIRDREFKIFSDAGR' A
#
# COMPACT_ATOMS: atom_id res chain seq x y z
N ILE A 1 1.77 -9.13 2.23
CA ILE A 1 0.47 -8.71 1.66
C ILE A 1 -0.61 -8.81 2.73
N ASP A 2 -0.69 -9.94 3.45
CA ASP A 2 -1.66 -10.22 4.52
C ASP A 2 -1.85 -9.10 5.55
N TYR A 3 -0.76 -8.48 6.03
CA TYR A 3 -0.86 -7.35 6.94
C TYR A 3 -1.69 -6.18 6.39
N MET A 4 -1.61 -5.90 5.09
CA MET A 4 -2.39 -4.81 4.49
C MET A 4 -3.86 -5.22 4.36
N ILE A 5 -4.15 -6.50 4.11
CA ILE A 5 -5.51 -7.04 4.08
C ILE A 5 -6.18 -6.91 5.46
N THR A 6 -5.47 -7.23 6.55
CA THR A 6 -6.00 -7.04 7.92
C THR A 6 -6.21 -5.57 8.29
N ARG A 7 -5.68 -4.64 7.47
CA ARG A 7 -5.89 -3.20 7.56
C ARG A 7 -6.86 -2.69 6.49
N ASN A 8 -7.81 -3.52 6.03
CA ASN A 8 -8.86 -3.13 5.08
C ASN A 8 -8.35 -2.78 3.66
N MET A 9 -7.19 -3.28 3.27
CA MET A 9 -6.85 -3.35 1.84
C MET A 9 -7.68 -4.46 1.19
N GLU A 10 -8.40 -4.12 0.12
CA GLU A 10 -9.09 -5.08 -0.75
C GLU A 10 -8.09 -5.58 -1.80
N VAL A 11 -8.01 -6.90 -1.99
CA VAL A 11 -7.18 -7.48 -3.06
C VAL A 11 -7.78 -7.20 -4.42
N LEU A 12 -6.95 -7.22 -5.47
CA LEU A 12 -7.38 -6.81 -6.81
C LEU A 12 -8.51 -7.70 -7.36
N GLU A 13 -8.53 -8.98 -6.99
CA GLU A 13 -9.55 -9.95 -7.38
C GLU A 13 -10.94 -9.63 -6.83
N GLU A 14 -11.01 -8.90 -5.71
CA GLU A 14 -12.26 -8.52 -5.05
C GLU A 14 -12.67 -7.06 -5.35
N TYR A 15 -11.81 -6.32 -6.04
CA TYR A 15 -11.99 -4.89 -6.26
C TYR A 15 -13.07 -4.58 -7.32
N ASP A 16 -14.09 -3.81 -6.90
CA ASP A 16 -15.09 -3.21 -7.79
C ASP A 16 -14.80 -1.71 -8.00
N ALA A 17 -14.30 -1.39 -9.20
CA ALA A 17 -13.95 -0.02 -9.58
C ALA A 17 -15.15 0.93 -9.70
N VAL A 18 -16.36 0.40 -9.99
CA VAL A 18 -17.58 1.21 -10.08
C VAL A 18 -18.02 1.64 -8.69
N ARG A 19 -17.90 0.72 -7.72
CA ARG A 19 -18.25 0.98 -6.32
C ARG A 19 -17.28 1.92 -5.62
N TYR A 20 -15.97 1.81 -5.92
CA TYR A 20 -14.92 2.58 -5.26
C TYR A 20 -13.99 3.33 -6.23
N PRO A 21 -14.53 4.30 -7.01
CA PRO A 21 -13.76 4.98 -8.07
C PRO A 21 -12.61 5.87 -7.54
N ASN A 22 -12.61 6.14 -6.23
CA ASN A 22 -11.62 6.97 -5.55
C ASN A 22 -10.64 6.19 -4.67
N ALA A 23 -10.67 4.85 -4.72
CA ALA A 23 -9.74 4.04 -3.96
C ALA A 23 -8.28 4.30 -4.40
N THR A 24 -7.37 4.19 -3.45
CA THR A 24 -5.93 4.29 -3.71
C THR A 24 -5.36 2.93 -4.03
N LYS A 25 -4.65 2.82 -5.16
CA LYS A 25 -3.98 1.60 -5.59
C LYS A 25 -2.76 1.33 -4.72
N ILE A 26 -2.57 0.08 -4.33
CA ILE A 26 -1.43 -0.37 -3.53
C ILE A 26 -0.52 -1.20 -4.42
N PHE A 27 0.74 -0.79 -4.53
CA PHE A 27 1.76 -1.47 -5.32
C PHE A 27 2.85 -2.05 -4.44
N LEU A 28 3.30 -3.26 -4.75
CA LEU A 28 4.48 -3.90 -4.18
C LEU A 28 5.45 -4.26 -5.31
N ASN A 29 6.65 -3.68 -5.29
CA ASN A 29 7.68 -3.89 -6.32
C ASN A 29 7.16 -3.68 -7.76
N GLY A 30 6.27 -2.71 -7.94
CA GLY A 30 5.65 -2.41 -9.24
C GLY A 30 4.41 -3.22 -9.59
N SER A 31 4.11 -4.30 -8.86
CA SER A 31 2.87 -5.07 -9.03
C SER A 31 1.72 -4.41 -8.29
N TRP A 32 0.59 -4.18 -8.97
CA TRP A 32 -0.65 -3.73 -8.33
C TRP A 32 -1.29 -4.91 -7.59
N ILE A 33 -1.35 -4.84 -6.26
CA ILE A 33 -1.79 -5.95 -5.40
C ILE A 33 -3.17 -5.74 -4.77
N GLY A 34 -3.71 -4.52 -4.83
CA GLY A 34 -4.98 -4.20 -4.19
C GLY A 34 -5.28 -2.72 -4.12
N VAL A 35 -6.35 -2.37 -3.42
CA VAL A 35 -6.77 -0.99 -3.21
C VAL A 35 -7.11 -0.73 -1.74
N HIS A 36 -7.14 0.54 -1.36
CA HIS A 36 -7.62 0.95 -0.04
C HIS A 36 -8.46 2.22 -0.15
N GLN A 37 -9.61 2.24 0.54
CA GLN A 37 -10.55 3.37 0.48
C GLN A 37 -10.09 4.58 1.33
N ASP A 38 -9.51 4.33 2.52
CA ASP A 38 -8.84 5.36 3.34
C ASP A 38 -7.31 5.12 3.46
N PRO A 39 -6.51 5.44 2.43
CA PRO A 39 -5.08 5.11 2.43
C PRO A 39 -4.27 5.83 3.52
N LYS A 40 -4.82 6.86 4.18
CA LYS A 40 -4.06 7.66 5.16
C LYS A 40 -3.69 6.82 6.38
N SER A 41 -4.60 5.97 6.85
CA SER A 41 -4.37 5.05 7.96
C SER A 41 -3.34 4.00 7.58
N LEU A 42 -3.53 3.31 6.44
CA LEU A 42 -2.58 2.30 5.96
C LEU A 42 -1.16 2.85 5.77
N VAL A 43 -1.02 4.03 5.15
CA VAL A 43 0.29 4.67 4.96
C VAL A 43 0.96 4.96 6.31
N ARG A 44 0.22 5.52 7.27
CA ARG A 44 0.74 5.81 8.61
C ARG A 44 1.19 4.54 9.32
N ASP A 45 0.41 3.47 9.23
CA ASP A 45 0.71 2.20 9.87
C ASP A 45 1.98 1.57 9.28
N VAL A 46 2.08 1.48 7.95
CA VAL A 46 3.28 0.91 7.29
C VAL A 46 4.53 1.78 7.54
N GLN A 47 4.39 3.10 7.57
CA GLN A 47 5.48 4.00 7.98
C GLN A 47 5.91 3.74 9.43
N GLN A 48 4.96 3.50 10.33
CA GLN A 48 5.25 3.20 11.72
C GLN A 48 5.98 1.86 11.87
N LEU A 49 5.55 0.82 11.14
CA LEU A 49 6.25 -0.47 11.09
C LEU A 49 7.71 -0.30 10.68
N ARG A 50 7.99 0.58 9.70
CA ARG A 50 9.37 0.84 9.27
C ARG A 50 10.17 1.58 10.34
N ARG A 51 9.57 2.58 10.98
CA ARG A 51 10.23 3.36 12.04
C ARG A 51 10.50 2.56 13.31
N SER A 52 9.72 1.52 13.58
CA SER A 52 9.91 0.61 14.70
C SER A 52 10.78 -0.61 14.37
N ASN A 53 11.40 -0.65 13.17
CA ASN A 53 12.16 -1.81 12.66
C ASN A 53 11.35 -3.11 12.59
N GLN A 54 10.01 -3.05 12.54
CA GLN A 54 9.16 -4.23 12.29
C GLN A 54 9.15 -4.62 10.81
N ILE A 55 9.42 -3.68 9.90
CA ILE A 55 9.84 -3.98 8.53
C ILE A 55 11.22 -3.35 8.27
N PRO A 56 12.02 -3.91 7.35
CA PRO A 56 13.37 -3.43 7.12
C PRO A 56 13.43 -1.95 6.70
N SER A 57 14.45 -1.24 7.16
CA SER A 57 14.60 0.20 6.95
C SER A 57 14.80 0.59 5.47
N GLU A 58 15.37 -0.33 4.69
CA GLU A 58 15.59 -0.24 3.25
C GLU A 58 14.28 -0.27 2.44
N VAL A 59 13.17 -0.72 3.05
CA VAL A 59 11.87 -0.69 2.39
C VAL A 59 11.47 0.75 2.10
N SER A 60 11.32 1.05 0.80
CA SER A 60 10.95 2.37 0.33
C SER A 60 9.44 2.50 0.21
N LEU A 61 8.90 3.57 0.80
CA LEU A 61 7.46 3.86 0.84
C LEU A 61 7.20 5.19 0.12
N VAL A 62 6.39 5.17 -0.93
CA VAL A 62 6.03 6.35 -1.72
C VAL A 62 4.52 6.49 -1.78
N ARG A 63 4.00 7.65 -1.40
CA ARG A 63 2.58 7.98 -1.53
C ARG A 63 2.41 9.05 -2.60
N ASP A 64 1.84 8.66 -3.74
CA ASP A 64 1.41 9.60 -4.76
C ASP A 64 -0.07 9.96 -4.54
N ILE A 65 -0.30 11.20 -4.15
CA ILE A 65 -1.65 11.69 -3.83
C ILE A 65 -2.44 12.01 -5.10
N ARG A 66 -1.75 12.44 -6.17
CA ARG A 66 -2.39 12.85 -7.42
C ARG A 66 -2.87 11.63 -8.19
N ASP A 67 -2.01 10.62 -8.30
CA ASP A 67 -2.31 9.39 -9.02
C ASP A 67 -3.05 8.37 -8.15
N ARG A 68 -3.23 8.67 -6.85
CA ARG A 68 -3.86 7.80 -5.85
C ARG A 68 -3.16 6.46 -5.78
N GLU A 69 -1.86 6.50 -5.51
CA GLU A 69 -1.02 5.32 -5.42
C GLU A 69 -0.22 5.30 -4.11
N PHE A 70 -0.12 4.13 -3.51
CA PHE A 70 0.84 3.85 -2.45
C PHE A 70 1.76 2.72 -2.91
N LYS A 71 3.05 3.01 -3.02
CA LYS A 71 4.06 2.12 -3.59
C LYS A 71 5.06 1.70 -2.51
N ILE A 72 5.26 0.40 -2.40
CA ILE A 72 6.18 -0.24 -1.48
C ILE A 72 7.23 -0.94 -2.33
N PHE A 73 8.51 -0.66 -2.07
CA PHE A 73 9.63 -1.34 -2.73
C PHE A 73 10.49 -2.00 -1.67
N SER A 74 10.59 -3.33 -1.74
CA SER A 74 11.37 -4.16 -0.82
C SER A 74 12.59 -4.81 -1.46
N ASP A 75 12.77 -4.66 -2.77
CA ASP A 75 13.89 -5.30 -3.48
C ASP A 75 15.21 -4.57 -3.20
N ALA A 76 16.23 -5.34 -2.81
CA ALA A 76 17.59 -4.90 -2.65
C ALA A 76 18.18 -4.56 -4.03
N GLY A 77 18.17 -3.28 -4.38
CA GLY A 77 18.75 -2.81 -5.66
C GLY A 77 18.62 -1.30 -5.91
N ARG A 78 18.28 -0.52 -4.88
CA ARG A 78 18.47 0.94 -4.90
C ARG A 78 19.87 1.30 -4.44
#